data_AF-A0A7R9UH12-F1
#
_entry.id   AF-A0A7R9UH12-F1
#
_cell.length_a   1.000
_cell.length_b   1.000
_cell.length_c   1.000
_cell.angle_alpha   90.00
_cell.angle_beta   90.00
_cell.angle_gamma   90.00
#
_symmetry.space_group_name_H-M   'P 1'
#
loop_
_entity.id
_entity.type
_entity.pdbx_description
1 polymer ?
#
loop_
_entity_poly.entity_id
_entity_poly.type
_entity_poly.pdbx_seq_one_letter_code
_entity_poly.pdbx_strand_id
1 'polypeptide(L)'
;MGSYASVANTRKDVSEGVVGPLAFGVAEMQGWRKTMEDTHIVARVRDPPTHVPHAAGGAADAAEDSDDVYVFGVFDGHGGREVAHFCKLHFAETLPTLPSWRARAFA
;
A
#
# COMPACT_ATOMS: atom_id res chain seq x y z
N MET A 1 -12.90 12.39 30.92
CA MET A 1 -12.22 13.02 29.76
C MET A 1 -12.13 12.01 28.64
N GLY A 2 -12.74 12.29 27.49
CA GLY A 2 -12.93 11.33 26.39
C GLY A 2 -11.67 10.99 25.59
N SER A 3 -11.86 10.22 24.52
CA SER A 3 -10.83 9.73 23.58
C SER A 3 -10.28 10.80 22.63
N TYR A 4 -10.74 12.05 22.72
CA TYR A 4 -10.39 13.13 21.79
C TYR A 4 -9.57 14.24 22.48
N ALA A 5 -8.68 14.87 21.71
CA ALA A 5 -8.01 16.12 22.08
C ALA A 5 -9.01 17.30 22.12
N SER A 6 -8.63 18.44 22.70
CA SER A 6 -9.45 19.66 22.66
C SER A 6 -9.26 20.50 21.40
N VAL A 7 -8.19 20.22 20.66
CA VAL A 7 -7.85 20.87 19.39
C VAL A 7 -7.31 19.80 18.45
N ALA A 8 -7.70 19.85 17.18
CA ALA A 8 -7.17 18.95 16.16
C ALA A 8 -5.68 19.21 15.91
N ASN A 9 -4.89 18.15 15.84
CA ASN A 9 -3.63 18.19 15.13
C ASN A 9 -3.93 18.14 13.62
N THR A 10 -3.81 19.31 12.98
CA THR A 10 -4.08 19.47 11.54
C THR A 10 -2.82 19.42 10.68
N ARG A 11 -1.66 19.06 11.26
CA ARG A 11 -0.44 18.82 10.47
C ARG A 11 -0.70 17.66 9.52
N LYS A 12 -0.30 17.84 8.26
CA LYS A 12 -0.30 16.79 7.25
C LYS A 12 1.10 16.19 7.24
N ASP A 13 1.17 14.89 7.44
CA ASP A 13 2.35 14.13 7.03
C ASP A 13 2.11 13.70 5.58
N VAL A 14 3.10 13.91 4.72
CA VAL A 14 2.97 13.72 3.27
C VAL A 14 4.11 12.85 2.77
N SER A 15 3.79 11.94 1.86
CA SER A 15 4.74 11.05 1.21
C SER A 15 4.41 11.01 -0.27
N GLU A 16 5.38 11.30 -1.12
CA GLU A 16 5.21 11.37 -2.56
C GLU A 16 6.44 10.79 -3.27
N GLY A 17 6.26 10.36 -4.51
CA GLY A 17 7.36 9.82 -5.30
C GLY A 17 6.90 9.01 -6.50
N VAL A 18 7.75 8.09 -6.91
CA VAL A 18 7.51 7.19 -8.05
C VAL A 18 7.79 5.75 -7.60
N VAL A 19 6.92 4.83 -7.97
CA VAL A 19 7.07 3.39 -7.79
C VAL A 19 6.92 2.70 -9.16
N GLY A 20 8.03 2.22 -9.71
CA GLY A 20 8.07 1.74 -11.09
C GLY A 20 7.67 2.84 -12.09
N PRO A 21 6.67 2.62 -12.98
CA PRO A 21 6.19 3.63 -13.91
C PRO A 21 5.12 4.57 -13.29
N LEU A 22 4.73 4.37 -12.03
CA LEU A 22 3.62 5.09 -11.40
C LEU A 22 4.12 6.19 -10.47
N ALA A 23 3.63 7.42 -10.65
CA ALA A 23 3.77 8.47 -9.64
C ALA A 23 2.70 8.30 -8.54
N PHE A 24 3.04 8.63 -7.30
CA PHE A 24 2.12 8.55 -6.15
C PHE A 24 2.25 9.75 -5.21
N GLY A 25 1.18 9.98 -4.46
CA GLY A 25 1.14 10.92 -3.34
C GLY A 25 0.20 10.40 -2.25
N VAL A 26 0.59 10.61 -1.00
CA VAL A 26 -0.14 10.22 0.21
C VAL A 26 -0.10 11.40 1.18
N ALA A 27 -1.23 11.65 1.86
CA ALA A 27 -1.32 12.61 2.95
C ALA A 27 -2.11 12.00 4.10
N GLU A 28 -1.61 12.13 5.32
CA GLU A 28 -2.22 11.62 6.55
C GLU A 28 -2.29 12.71 7.63
N MET A 29 -3.30 12.63 8.50
CA MET A 29 -3.56 13.65 9.52
C MET A 29 -4.22 13.01 10.75
N GLN A 30 -3.62 13.22 11.92
CA GLN A 30 -4.12 12.67 13.20
C GLN A 30 -5.48 13.23 13.61
N GLY A 31 -5.74 14.50 13.33
CA GLY A 31 -6.99 15.17 13.70
C GLY A 31 -7.17 15.23 15.21
N TRP A 32 -8.35 14.85 15.68
CA TRP A 32 -8.76 14.95 17.09
C TRP A 32 -8.39 13.72 17.92
N ARG A 33 -7.81 12.67 17.32
CA ARG A 33 -7.42 11.46 18.06
C ARG A 33 -6.20 11.75 18.94
N LYS A 34 -6.05 11.00 20.04
CA LYS A 34 -4.89 11.14 20.95
C LYS A 34 -3.58 10.72 20.29
N THR A 35 -3.66 9.73 19.42
CA THR A 35 -2.53 9.09 18.72
C THR A 35 -2.89 8.91 17.25
N MET A 36 -1.89 8.98 16.37
CA MET A 36 -2.02 8.58 14.97
C MET A 36 -1.76 7.08 14.90
N GLU A 37 -2.80 6.30 14.58
CA GLU A 37 -2.73 4.83 14.51
C GLU A 37 -2.67 4.32 13.07
N ASP A 38 -3.13 5.12 12.11
CA ASP A 38 -3.10 4.75 10.70
C ASP A 38 -1.69 4.79 10.13
N THR A 39 -1.49 4.03 9.06
CA THR A 39 -0.30 4.13 8.21
C THR A 39 -0.62 3.70 6.78
N HIS A 40 0.34 3.84 5.87
CA HIS A 40 0.15 3.53 4.46
C HIS A 40 1.35 2.74 3.89
N ILE A 41 1.10 1.96 2.83
CA ILE A 41 2.12 1.28 2.03
C ILE A 41 2.05 1.74 0.58
N VAL A 42 3.23 1.94 0.00
CA VAL A 42 3.47 2.06 -1.43
C VAL A 42 4.64 1.13 -1.75
N ALA A 43 4.39 0.06 -2.50
CA ALA A 43 5.38 -0.98 -2.72
C ALA A 43 5.29 -1.59 -4.11
N ARG A 44 6.44 -1.97 -4.67
CA ARG A 44 6.54 -2.87 -5.81
C ARG A 44 6.71 -4.30 -5.27
N VAL A 45 5.86 -5.21 -5.73
CA VAL A 45 5.89 -6.64 -5.42
C VAL A 45 6.26 -7.36 -6.71
N ARG A 46 7.30 -8.20 -6.67
CA ARG A 46 7.60 -9.08 -7.79
C ARG A 46 6.54 -10.17 -7.87
N ASP A 47 5.90 -10.31 -9.01
CA ASP A 47 5.03 -11.44 -9.27
C ASP A 47 5.88 -12.73 -9.40
N PRO A 48 5.40 -13.90 -8.96
CA PRO A 48 5.88 -15.15 -9.53
C PRO A 48 5.86 -15.10 -11.06
N PRO A 49 6.84 -15.74 -11.76
CA PRO A 49 6.95 -15.74 -13.21
C PRO A 49 5.81 -16.53 -13.83
N THR A 50 4.66 -15.90 -13.93
CA THR A 50 3.47 -16.41 -14.60
C THR A 50 2.82 -15.18 -15.22
N HIS A 51 3.25 -14.83 -16.44
CA HIS A 51 2.72 -13.72 -17.24
C HIS A 51 1.22 -13.57 -16.99
N VAL A 52 0.84 -12.51 -16.28
CA VAL A 52 -0.52 -12.03 -16.35
C VAL A 52 -0.52 -11.03 -17.49
N PRO A 53 -1.24 -11.28 -18.60
CA PRO A 53 -1.36 -10.27 -19.63
C PRO A 53 -1.97 -9.02 -18.97
N HIS A 54 -1.20 -7.94 -18.91
CA HIS A 54 -1.72 -6.66 -18.47
C HIS A 54 -2.84 -6.31 -19.46
N ALA A 55 -4.07 -6.14 -18.95
CA ALA A 55 -5.23 -5.94 -19.81
C ALA A 55 -5.11 -4.64 -20.63
N ALA A 56 -4.66 -4.82 -21.88
CA ALA A 56 -4.80 -4.01 -23.09
C ALA A 56 -4.55 -2.49 -23.01
N GLY A 57 -3.52 -2.03 -23.75
CA GLY A 57 -3.35 -0.62 -24.07
C GLY A 57 -2.21 -0.26 -25.02
N GLY A 58 -2.18 -0.82 -26.24
CA GLY A 58 -1.49 -0.20 -27.38
C GLY A 58 -0.07 -0.68 -27.67
N ALA A 59 0.18 -1.00 -28.94
CA ALA A 59 1.46 -1.47 -29.47
C ALA A 59 2.56 -0.41 -29.35
N ALA A 60 3.73 -0.80 -28.84
CA ALA A 60 4.99 -0.85 -29.58
C ALA A 60 6.17 -1.01 -28.61
N ASP A 61 7.12 -1.82 -29.07
CA ASP A 61 8.49 -1.99 -28.59
C ASP A 61 8.71 -2.84 -27.35
N ALA A 62 9.56 -3.85 -27.54
CA ALA A 62 9.93 -4.92 -26.63
C ALA A 62 10.70 -4.40 -25.40
N ALA A 63 10.01 -3.73 -24.49
CA ALA A 63 10.43 -3.60 -23.10
C ALA A 63 10.03 -4.88 -22.37
N GLU A 64 10.97 -5.46 -21.61
CA GLU A 64 10.74 -6.70 -20.86
C GLU A 64 9.38 -6.69 -20.15
N ASP A 65 8.60 -7.75 -20.39
CA ASP A 65 7.27 -7.94 -19.80
C ASP A 65 7.44 -7.96 -18.28
N SER A 66 7.25 -6.79 -17.66
CA SER A 66 7.61 -6.58 -16.28
C SER A 66 6.45 -7.15 -15.45
N ASP A 67 6.69 -8.34 -14.91
CA ASP A 67 5.88 -9.07 -13.92
C ASP A 67 5.77 -8.30 -12.58
N ASP A 68 5.67 -6.97 -12.62
CA ASP A 68 5.65 -6.12 -11.44
C ASP A 68 4.23 -5.76 -11.06
N VAL A 69 3.89 -6.06 -9.80
CA VAL A 69 2.66 -5.61 -9.18
C VAL A 69 2.96 -4.43 -8.28
N TYR A 70 2.13 -3.40 -8.34
CA TYR A 70 2.24 -2.22 -7.48
C TYR A 70 1.12 -2.25 -6.43
N VAL A 71 1.50 -2.20 -5.16
CA VAL A 71 0.59 -2.22 -4.01
C VAL A 71 0.51 -0.83 -3.40
N PHE A 72 -0.72 -0.35 -3.28
CA PHE A 72 -1.08 0.87 -2.55
C PHE A 72 -2.12 0.51 -1.51
N GLY A 73 -1.91 0.87 -0.25
CA GLY A 73 -2.82 0.50 0.82
C GLY A 73 -2.76 1.45 2.01
N VAL A 74 -3.88 1.56 2.71
CA VAL A 74 -4.03 2.31 3.96
C VAL A 74 -4.49 1.33 5.04
N PHE A 75 -3.84 1.38 6.20
CA PHE A 75 -4.14 0.56 7.36
C PHE A 75 -4.63 1.46 8.48
N ASP A 76 -5.90 1.34 8.86
CA ASP A 76 -6.53 2.03 9.99
C ASP A 76 -6.28 1.23 11.27
N GLY A 77 -5.48 1.77 12.19
CA GLY A 77 -5.17 1.12 13.45
C GLY A 77 -6.29 1.31 14.48
N HIS A 78 -6.56 0.27 15.28
CA HIS A 78 -7.55 0.35 16.34
C HIS A 78 -7.03 -0.28 17.63
N GLY A 79 -6.86 0.57 18.66
CA GLY A 79 -6.36 0.14 19.97
C GLY A 79 -4.84 0.10 20.03
N GLY A 80 -4.17 0.81 19.11
CA GLY A 80 -2.72 0.83 18.95
C GLY A 80 -2.30 0.89 17.48
N ARG A 81 -1.13 1.47 17.21
CA ARG A 81 -0.56 1.59 15.85
C ARG A 81 0.17 0.33 15.40
N GLU A 82 0.46 -0.57 16.32
CA GLU A 82 1.42 -1.66 16.16
C GLU A 82 1.01 -2.62 15.05
N VAL A 83 -0.26 -3.01 15.00
CA VAL A 83 -0.77 -3.94 13.97
C VAL A 83 -0.78 -3.27 12.60
N ALA A 84 -1.26 -2.02 12.49
CA ALA A 84 -1.27 -1.29 11.22
C ALA A 84 0.16 -1.12 10.66
N HIS A 85 1.12 -0.80 11.54
CA HIS A 85 2.54 -0.72 11.18
C HIS A 85 3.14 -2.08 10.80
N PHE A 86 2.80 -3.15 11.53
CA PHE A 86 3.23 -4.50 11.20
C PHE A 86 2.73 -4.91 9.81
N CYS A 87 1.46 -4.64 9.49
CA CYS A 87 0.90 -4.87 8.16
C CYS A 87 1.67 -4.08 7.11
N LYS A 88 1.91 -2.77 7.30
CA LYS A 88 2.72 -1.97 6.35
C LYS A 88 4.09 -2.58 6.06
N LEU A 89 4.79 -3.09 7.08
CA LEU A 89 6.13 -3.64 6.92
C LEU A 89 6.13 -4.97 6.18
N HIS A 90 5.14 -5.83 6.44
CA HIS A 90 5.16 -7.23 5.97
C HIS A 90 4.19 -7.54 4.83
N PHE A 91 3.31 -6.62 4.45
CA PHE A 91 2.29 -6.88 3.43
C PHE A 91 2.91 -7.26 2.08
N ALA A 92 3.91 -6.50 1.62
CA ALA A 92 4.59 -6.75 0.34
C ALA A 92 5.36 -8.08 0.31
N GLU A 93 5.83 -8.54 1.48
CA GLU A 93 6.52 -9.83 1.64
C GLU A 93 5.52 -10.98 1.72
N THR A 94 4.39 -10.77 2.40
CA THR A 94 3.37 -11.78 2.67
C THR A 94 2.53 -12.06 1.42
N LEU A 95 2.13 -11.04 0.68
CA LEU A 95 1.29 -11.17 -0.51
C LEU A 95 1.76 -12.24 -1.50
N PRO A 96 3.03 -12.25 -1.95
CA PRO A 96 3.53 -13.26 -2.88
C PRO A 96 3.64 -14.66 -2.24
N THR A 97 3.47 -14.83 -0.93
CA THR A 97 3.45 -16.16 -0.28
C THR A 97 2.07 -16.83 -0.31
N LEU A 98 1.00 -16.07 -0.58
CA LEU A 98 -0.36 -16.59 -0.55
C LEU A 98 -0.60 -17.57 -1.73
N PRO A 99 -1.11 -18.80 -1.48
CA PRO A 99 -1.35 -19.77 -2.55
C PRO A 99 -2.32 -19.27 -3.63
N SER A 100 -3.39 -18.57 -3.23
CA SER A 100 -4.36 -17.98 -4.17
C SER A 100 -3.75 -16.86 -5.02
N TRP A 101 -2.85 -16.06 -4.43
CA TRP A 101 -2.10 -15.05 -5.15
C TRP A 101 -1.20 -15.66 -6.22
N ARG A 102 -0.42 -16.69 -5.84
CA ARG A 102 0.46 -17.42 -6.76
C ARG A 102 -0.32 -18.16 -7.86
N ALA A 103 -1.47 -18.73 -7.51
CA ALA A 103 -2.31 -19.48 -8.43
C ALA A 103 -3.26 -18.59 -9.26
N ARG A 104 -3.27 -17.27 -9.02
CA ARG A 104 -4.24 -16.33 -9.62
C ARG A 104 -5.71 -16.75 -9.43
N ALA A 105 -6.00 -17.41 -8.32
CA ALA A 105 -7.33 -17.89 -7.95
C ALA A 105 -8.00 -16.86 -7.02
N PHE A 106 -8.40 -15.73 -7.59
CA PHE A 106 -9.18 -14.70 -6.90
C PHE A 106 -10.66 -15.07 -6.96
N ALA A 107 -11.34 -15.04 -5.81
CA ALA A 107 -12.77 -15.33 -5.71
C ALA A 107 -13.61 -14.12 -6.10
#